data_AF-A0A7H4MIU4-F1
#
_entry.id   AF-A0A7H4MIU4-F1
#
_cell.length_a   1.000
_cell.length_b   1.000
_cell.length_c   1.000
_cell.angle_alpha   90.00
_cell.angle_beta   90.00
_cell.angle_gamma   90.00
#
_symmetry.space_group_name_H-M   'P 1'
#
loop_
_entity.id
_entity.type
_entity.pdbx_description
1 polymer ?
#
loop_
_entity_poly.entity_id
_entity_poly.type
_entity_poly.pdbx_seq_one_letter_code
_entity_poly.pdbx_strand_id
1 'polypeptide(L)'
;MQKIKKISDLNDKEFSKVVDAISKKEGGLKAGTEKWVYVTNLTVSDGSRPIANVPFKVTLGSTSYEWKTDVYGKLKTIIHTKQGMVIVVKYTNSAGKEDVVYSAVAGDETKNILLTRNFSQFSAKTLAETPKVPREKSALKPIDYIVMPGDSLSKIAERYKTSTDEIAKTII
;
A
#
# COMPACT_ATOMS: atom_id res chain seq x y z
N MET A 1 -32.73 21.11 6.78
CA MET A 1 -32.36 22.55 6.70
C MET A 1 -30.93 22.71 7.20
N GLN A 2 -29.95 22.79 6.30
CA GLN A 2 -28.56 23.09 6.67
C GLN A 2 -28.46 24.58 7.03
N LYS A 3 -28.08 24.90 8.28
CA LYS A 3 -27.76 26.27 8.70
C LYS A 3 -26.44 26.68 8.05
N ILE A 4 -26.50 27.38 6.92
CA ILE A 4 -25.34 28.03 6.31
C ILE A 4 -25.09 29.31 7.12
N LYS A 5 -24.33 29.21 8.22
CA LYS A 5 -23.72 30.37 8.87
C LYS A 5 -22.42 30.68 8.13
N LYS A 6 -22.21 31.94 7.76
CA LYS A 6 -20.93 32.34 7.17
C LYS A 6 -19.87 32.35 8.27
N ILE A 7 -18.63 32.06 7.92
CA ILE A 7 -17.50 32.11 8.87
C ILE A 7 -17.33 33.52 9.45
N SER A 8 -17.76 34.56 8.71
CA SER A 8 -17.84 35.95 9.17
C SER A 8 -18.76 36.16 10.37
N ASP A 9 -19.67 35.23 10.64
CA ASP A 9 -20.70 35.35 11.67
C ASP A 9 -20.37 34.52 12.92
N LEU A 10 -19.17 33.91 12.97
CA LEU A 10 -18.66 33.15 14.10
C LEU A 10 -17.91 34.08 15.04
N ASN A 11 -18.13 33.94 16.35
CA ASN A 11 -17.30 34.63 17.34
C ASN A 11 -15.95 33.93 17.51
N ASP A 12 -14.94 34.63 18.04
CA ASP A 12 -13.57 34.11 18.20
C ASP A 12 -13.49 32.78 18.96
N LYS A 13 -14.43 32.55 19.89
CA LYS A 13 -14.50 31.34 20.70
C LYS A 13 -15.09 30.15 19.92
N GLU A 14 -16.00 30.43 18.98
CA GLU A 14 -16.51 29.47 18.01
C GLU A 14 -15.48 29.19 16.92
N PHE A 15 -14.75 30.21 16.46
CA PHE A 15 -13.68 30.08 15.49
C PHE A 15 -12.51 29.25 16.02
N SER A 16 -12.05 29.51 17.25
CA SER A 16 -10.98 28.72 17.89
C SER A 16 -11.35 27.23 18.00
N LYS A 17 -12.62 26.91 18.29
CA LYS A 17 -13.10 25.52 18.34
C LYS A 17 -13.08 24.85 16.97
N VAL A 18 -13.36 25.60 15.90
CA VAL A 18 -13.26 25.11 14.52
C VAL A 18 -11.80 24.83 14.17
N VAL A 19 -10.88 25.71 14.54
CA VAL A 19 -9.42 25.52 14.35
C VAL A 19 -8.91 24.29 15.11
N ASP A 20 -9.29 24.14 16.39
CA ASP A 20 -8.92 22.98 17.20
C ASP A 20 -9.48 21.66 16.64
N ALA A 21 -10.67 21.69 16.04
CA ALA A 21 -11.30 20.52 15.44
C ALA A 21 -10.66 20.14 14.08
N ILE A 22 -10.28 21.13 13.26
CA ILE A 22 -9.47 20.92 12.06
C ILE A 22 -8.12 20.33 12.45
N SER A 23 -7.48 20.89 13.49
CA SER A 23 -6.21 20.40 14.04
C SER A 23 -6.25 18.94 14.46
N LYS A 24 -7.29 18.55 15.21
CA LYS A 24 -7.48 17.17 15.68
C LYS A 24 -7.79 16.17 14.56
N LYS A 25 -8.36 16.63 13.43
CA LYS A 25 -8.70 15.79 12.27
C LYS A 25 -7.57 15.71 11.24
N GLU A 26 -6.93 16.82 10.91
CA GLU A 26 -5.78 16.91 10.01
C GLU A 26 -4.53 16.26 10.64
N GLY A 27 -4.33 16.44 11.95
CA GLY A 27 -3.26 15.75 12.68
C GLY A 27 -3.58 14.32 13.10
N GLY A 28 -4.75 13.81 12.71
CA GLY A 28 -5.36 12.60 13.24
C GLY A 28 -5.89 11.66 12.16
N LEU A 29 -5.15 11.43 11.07
CA LEU A 29 -5.14 10.06 10.57
C LEU A 29 -4.71 9.21 11.78
N LYS A 30 -5.57 8.33 12.30
CA LYS A 30 -5.13 7.27 13.23
C LYS A 30 -3.78 6.81 12.73
N ALA A 31 -2.73 6.92 13.55
CA ALA A 31 -1.38 6.57 13.16
C ALA A 31 -1.49 5.26 12.38
N GLY A 32 -1.29 5.32 11.06
CA GLY A 32 -1.45 4.15 10.23
C GLY A 32 -0.47 3.14 10.81
N THR A 33 -0.97 2.04 11.36
CA THR A 33 -0.11 1.04 11.97
C THR A 33 0.64 0.37 10.83
N GLU A 34 1.82 0.90 10.52
CA GLU A 34 2.76 0.26 9.61
C GLU A 34 3.12 -1.08 10.23
N LYS A 35 2.80 -2.16 9.51
CA LYS A 35 3.07 -3.53 9.93
C LYS A 35 4.14 -4.11 9.02
N TRP A 36 5.18 -4.70 9.61
CA TRP A 36 6.11 -5.53 8.85
C TRP A 36 5.38 -6.72 8.26
N VAL A 37 5.54 -6.91 6.96
CA VAL A 37 4.99 -8.04 6.24
C VAL A 37 6.12 -8.75 5.51
N TYR A 38 6.23 -10.05 5.72
CA TYR A 38 7.17 -10.89 4.99
C TYR A 38 6.74 -11.03 3.54
N VAL A 39 7.73 -11.22 2.66
CA VAL A 39 7.48 -11.28 1.22
C VAL A 39 8.26 -12.40 0.57
N THR A 40 7.76 -12.89 -0.56
CA THR A 40 8.53 -13.74 -1.47
C THR A 40 8.77 -12.99 -2.78
N ASN A 41 10.04 -12.83 -3.14
CA ASN A 41 10.46 -12.28 -4.42
C ASN A 41 10.97 -13.41 -5.31
N LEU A 42 10.51 -13.44 -6.57
CA LEU A 42 10.92 -14.41 -7.57
C LEU A 42 11.59 -13.69 -8.73
N THR A 43 12.77 -14.15 -9.13
CA THR A 43 13.49 -13.68 -10.31
C THR A 43 13.76 -14.84 -11.25
N VAL A 44 13.57 -14.63 -12.54
CA VAL A 44 13.76 -15.63 -13.59
C VAL A 44 14.97 -15.24 -14.45
N SER A 45 15.90 -16.18 -14.62
CA SER A 45 17.11 -15.99 -15.40
C SER A 45 17.47 -17.25 -16.18
N ASP A 46 18.15 -17.12 -17.32
CA ASP A 46 18.74 -18.25 -18.04
C ASP A 46 20.15 -18.64 -17.52
N GLY A 47 20.62 -17.97 -16.46
CA GLY A 47 21.96 -18.10 -15.88
C GLY A 47 22.96 -17.06 -16.38
N SER A 48 22.64 -16.29 -17.42
CA SER A 48 23.48 -15.21 -17.94
C SER A 48 22.74 -13.88 -18.01
N ARG A 49 21.42 -13.90 -18.18
CA ARG A 49 20.55 -12.72 -18.31
C ARG A 49 19.22 -12.95 -17.59
N PRO A 50 18.57 -11.89 -17.09
CA PRO A 50 17.19 -11.98 -16.67
C PRO A 50 16.26 -12.22 -17.87
N ILE A 51 15.17 -12.94 -17.66
CA ILE A 51 14.18 -13.24 -18.72
C ILE A 51 12.89 -12.49 -18.47
N ALA A 52 12.55 -11.57 -19.36
CA ALA A 52 11.35 -10.75 -19.29
C ALA A 52 10.12 -11.42 -19.89
N ASN A 53 8.93 -10.94 -19.51
CA ASN A 53 7.62 -11.33 -20.05
C ASN A 53 7.27 -12.82 -19.93
N VAL A 54 7.88 -13.55 -19.00
CA VAL A 54 7.59 -14.95 -18.76
C VAL A 54 6.26 -15.06 -18.01
N PRO A 55 5.24 -15.74 -18.56
CA PRO A 55 3.94 -15.86 -17.91
C PRO A 55 3.94 -16.93 -16.82
N PHE A 56 3.36 -16.57 -15.68
CA PHE A 56 3.13 -17.47 -14.55
C PHE A 56 1.69 -17.36 -14.07
N LYS A 57 1.15 -18.51 -13.66
CA LYS A 57 -0.08 -18.56 -12.87
C LYS A 57 0.30 -18.66 -11.40
N VAL A 58 -0.03 -17.62 -10.64
CA VAL A 58 0.28 -17.50 -9.23
C VAL A 58 -1.00 -17.64 -8.42
N THR A 59 -1.07 -18.67 -7.59
CA THR A 59 -2.18 -18.92 -6.67
C THR A 59 -1.75 -18.57 -5.25
N LEU A 60 -2.49 -17.64 -4.64
CA LEU A 60 -2.31 -17.18 -3.27
C LEU A 60 -3.58 -17.54 -2.48
N GLY A 61 -3.48 -18.54 -1.60
CA GLY A 61 -4.64 -19.12 -0.92
C GLY A 61 -5.64 -19.68 -1.94
N SER A 62 -6.82 -19.06 -2.04
CA SER A 62 -7.87 -19.43 -3.00
C SER A 62 -7.89 -18.61 -4.28
N THR A 63 -7.09 -17.53 -4.38
CA THR A 63 -7.13 -16.61 -5.52
C THR A 63 -5.99 -16.90 -6.48
N SER A 64 -6.29 -16.99 -7.78
CA SER A 64 -5.30 -17.20 -8.83
C SER A 64 -5.14 -15.92 -9.67
N TYR A 65 -3.90 -15.66 -10.07
CA TYR A 65 -3.50 -14.49 -10.84
C TYR A 65 -2.60 -14.90 -12.00
N GLU A 66 -2.69 -14.18 -13.11
CA GLU A 66 -1.77 -14.31 -14.23
C GLU A 66 -0.78 -13.15 -14.20
N TRP A 67 0.49 -13.46 -13.88
CA TRP A 67 1.56 -12.47 -13.79
C TRP A 67 2.64 -12.74 -14.83
N LYS A 68 3.34 -11.68 -15.23
CA LYS A 68 4.49 -11.77 -16.12
C LYS A 68 5.71 -11.16 -15.44
N THR A 69 6.89 -11.66 -15.78
CA THR A 69 8.15 -11.04 -15.32
C THR A 69 8.40 -9.71 -16.00
N ASP A 70 9.03 -8.78 -15.30
CA ASP A 70 9.46 -7.49 -15.83
C ASP A 70 10.76 -7.60 -16.66
N VAL A 71 11.29 -6.47 -17.15
CA VAL A 71 12.55 -6.40 -17.92
C VAL A 71 13.77 -6.94 -17.16
N TYR A 72 13.71 -7.00 -15.83
CA TYR A 72 14.74 -7.53 -14.95
C TYR A 72 14.47 -8.99 -14.54
N GLY A 73 13.49 -9.64 -15.17
CA GLY A 73 13.11 -11.01 -14.88
C GLY A 73 12.41 -11.16 -13.53
N LYS A 74 12.01 -10.07 -12.87
CA LYS A 74 11.35 -10.10 -11.57
C LYS A 74 9.86 -10.31 -11.76
N LEU A 75 9.31 -11.25 -11.00
CA LEU A 75 7.89 -11.40 -10.86
C LEU A 75 7.37 -10.41 -9.81
N LYS A 76 6.11 -10.02 -9.92
CA LYS A 76 5.44 -9.20 -8.90
C LYS A 76 5.63 -9.82 -7.52
N THR A 77 6.04 -9.00 -6.54
CA THR A 77 6.29 -9.44 -5.16
C THR A 77 5.04 -10.05 -4.53
N ILE A 78 5.21 -11.21 -3.92
CA ILE A 78 4.16 -11.92 -3.18
C ILE A 78 4.21 -11.47 -1.73
N ILE A 79 3.13 -10.86 -1.26
CA ILE A 79 3.01 -10.33 0.11
C ILE A 79 2.35 -11.38 1.00
N HIS A 80 2.98 -11.74 2.13
CA HIS A 80 2.45 -12.71 3.08
C HIS A 80 1.36 -12.05 3.96
N THR A 81 0.15 -11.90 3.41
CA THR A 81 -0.95 -11.21 4.11
C THR A 81 -1.48 -11.99 5.31
N LYS A 82 -1.41 -13.33 5.27
CA LYS A 82 -1.82 -14.24 6.34
C LYS A 82 -0.79 -15.36 6.50
N GLN A 83 -0.42 -15.65 7.74
CA GLN A 83 0.40 -16.82 8.07
C GLN A 83 -0.37 -18.08 7.67
N GLY A 84 0.29 -19.03 7.02
CA GLY A 84 -0.38 -20.24 6.51
C GLY A 84 -1.01 -20.09 5.12
N MET A 85 -0.93 -18.91 4.48
CA MET A 85 -1.39 -18.73 3.10
C MET A 85 -0.53 -19.58 2.14
N VAL A 86 -1.16 -20.50 1.42
CA VAL A 86 -0.47 -21.30 0.40
C VAL A 86 -0.10 -20.42 -0.79
N ILE A 87 1.15 -20.51 -1.24
CA ILE A 87 1.70 -19.84 -2.41
C ILE A 87 2.09 -20.92 -3.41
N VAL A 88 1.44 -20.92 -4.58
CA VAL A 88 1.80 -21.81 -5.69
C VAL A 88 2.08 -20.98 -6.92
N VAL A 89 3.22 -21.19 -7.56
CA VAL A 89 3.59 -20.57 -8.83
C VAL A 89 3.72 -21.68 -9.86
N LYS A 90 2.95 -21.55 -10.93
CA LYS A 90 2.97 -22.47 -12.07
C LYS A 90 3.45 -21.77 -13.32
N TYR A 91 4.19 -22.50 -14.12
CA TYR A 91 4.62 -22.09 -15.44
C TYR A 91 3.92 -22.95 -16.49
N THR A 92 3.47 -22.33 -17.58
CA THR A 92 2.97 -23.05 -18.74
C THR A 92 4.14 -23.32 -19.69
N ASN A 93 4.50 -24.59 -19.84
CA ASN A 93 5.60 -24.99 -20.71
C ASN A 93 5.22 -24.90 -22.19
N SER A 94 6.22 -25.04 -23.07
CA SER A 94 6.03 -24.99 -24.53
C SER A 94 5.06 -26.07 -25.07
N ALA A 95 4.77 -27.11 -24.27
CA ALA A 95 3.79 -28.15 -24.58
C ALA A 95 2.38 -27.84 -24.04
N GLY A 96 2.16 -26.64 -23.48
CA GLY A 96 0.88 -26.21 -22.93
C GLY A 96 0.51 -26.83 -21.58
N LYS A 97 1.42 -27.60 -20.96
CA LYS A 97 1.20 -28.18 -19.62
C LYS A 97 1.64 -27.19 -18.54
N GLU A 98 0.89 -27.18 -17.43
CA GLU A 98 1.22 -26.37 -16.26
C GLU A 98 2.10 -27.17 -15.30
N ASP A 99 3.34 -26.72 -15.13
CA ASP A 99 4.29 -27.29 -14.17
C ASP A 99 4.38 -26.39 -12.94
N VAL A 100 4.35 -26.99 -11.75
CA VAL A 100 4.53 -26.26 -10.49
C VAL A 100 6.03 -25.95 -10.33
N VAL A 101 6.39 -24.68 -10.44
CA VAL A 101 7.78 -24.23 -10.38
C VAL A 101 8.19 -23.75 -8.99
N TYR A 102 7.24 -23.34 -8.16
CA TYR A 102 7.46 -22.99 -6.76
C TYR A 102 6.18 -23.25 -5.96
N SER A 103 6.34 -23.81 -4.76
CA SER A 103 5.25 -24.02 -3.82
C SER A 103 5.78 -23.79 -2.41
N ALA A 104 5.10 -22.97 -1.65
CA ALA A 104 5.46 -22.68 -0.27
C ALA A 104 4.22 -22.26 0.53
N VAL A 105 4.38 -22.20 1.84
CA VAL A 105 3.41 -21.58 2.74
C VAL A 105 4.00 -20.25 3.21
N ALA A 106 3.20 -19.19 3.17
CA ALA A 106 3.54 -17.90 3.71
C ALA A 106 3.89 -18.03 5.20
N GLY A 107 5.17 -17.87 5.50
CA GLY A 107 5.73 -17.95 6.84
C GLY A 107 6.35 -16.63 7.30
N ASP A 108 7.10 -16.72 8.40
CA ASP A 108 7.65 -15.57 9.12
C ASP A 108 9.06 -15.17 8.63
N GLU A 109 9.34 -15.41 7.36
CA GLU A 109 10.61 -15.07 6.74
C GLU A 109 10.41 -14.57 5.31
N THR A 110 11.21 -13.58 4.94
CA THR A 110 11.30 -13.10 3.56
C THR A 110 12.16 -14.06 2.76
N LYS A 111 11.71 -14.41 1.55
CA LYS A 111 12.42 -15.33 0.65
C LYS A 111 12.72 -14.64 -0.68
N ASN A 112 13.96 -14.75 -1.12
CA ASN A 112 14.38 -14.35 -2.46
C ASN A 112 14.75 -15.61 -3.23
N ILE A 113 13.96 -15.92 -4.26
CA ILE A 113 14.10 -17.14 -5.06
C ILE A 113 14.57 -16.76 -6.46
N LEU A 114 15.66 -17.39 -6.90
CA LEU A 114 16.12 -17.33 -8.28
C LEU A 114 15.71 -18.63 -9.00
N LEU A 115 14.92 -18.49 -10.05
CA LEU A 115 14.54 -19.57 -10.96
C LEU A 115 15.48 -19.54 -12.17
N THR A 116 16.26 -20.60 -12.35
CA THR A 116 17.18 -20.75 -13.50
C THR A 116 16.72 -21.84 -14.46
N ARG A 117 17.54 -22.26 -15.44
CA ARG A 117 17.20 -23.29 -16.45
C ARG A 117 16.40 -24.46 -15.86
N ASN A 118 15.30 -24.81 -16.53
CA ASN A 118 14.29 -25.78 -16.08
C ASN A 118 13.60 -25.44 -14.75
N PHE A 119 13.52 -24.16 -14.41
CA PHE A 119 12.93 -23.64 -13.16
C PHE A 119 13.53 -24.23 -11.88
N SER A 120 14.82 -24.56 -11.95
CA SER A 120 15.58 -24.97 -10.76
C SER A 120 15.59 -23.84 -9.75
N GLN A 121 15.18 -24.14 -8.52
CA GLN A 121 15.10 -23.17 -7.43
C GLN A 121 16.43 -23.08 -6.70
N PHE A 122 16.93 -21.85 -6.58
CA PHE A 122 18.03 -21.52 -5.69
C PHE A 122 17.53 -20.55 -4.62
N SER A 123 17.71 -20.94 -3.37
CA SER A 123 17.34 -20.16 -2.21
C SER A 123 18.57 -19.97 -1.33
N ALA A 124 18.82 -18.73 -0.94
CA ALA A 124 19.87 -18.39 0.00
C ALA A 124 19.22 -17.75 1.23
N LYS A 125 19.62 -18.20 2.42
CA LYS A 125 19.31 -17.48 3.65
C LYS A 125 20.19 -16.24 3.66
N THR A 126 19.58 -15.09 3.41
CA THR A 126 20.27 -13.81 3.64
C THR A 126 20.39 -13.60 5.14
N LEU A 127 21.39 -12.82 5.57
CA LEU A 127 21.44 -12.33 6.95
C LEU A 127 20.08 -11.73 7.32
N ALA A 128 19.67 -11.90 8.57
CA ALA A 128 18.46 -11.27 9.08
C ALA A 128 18.58 -9.76 8.82
N GLU A 129 17.78 -9.26 7.89
CA GLU A 129 17.62 -7.84 7.74
C GLU A 129 16.99 -7.38 9.06
N THR A 130 17.65 -6.46 9.77
CA THR A 130 17.01 -5.74 10.87
C THR A 130 16.28 -4.58 10.21
N PRO A 131 14.99 -4.74 9.85
CA PRO A 131 14.29 -3.65 9.20
C PRO A 131 14.34 -2.43 10.13
N LYS A 132 14.70 -1.27 9.57
CA LYS A 132 14.62 -0.01 10.31
C LYS A 132 13.18 0.13 10.78
N VAL A 133 12.98 0.32 12.08
CA VAL A 133 11.66 0.48 12.70
C VAL A 133 10.79 1.38 11.80
N PRO A 134 9.54 1.00 11.49
CA PRO A 134 8.70 1.79 10.60
C PRO A 134 8.70 3.21 11.13
N ARG A 135 9.04 4.17 10.26
CA ARG A 135 9.14 5.55 10.68
C ARG A 135 7.75 5.94 11.14
N GLU A 136 7.57 6.24 12.43
CA GLU A 136 6.33 6.84 12.89
C GLU A 136 6.03 8.01 11.96
N LYS A 137 4.89 7.94 11.25
CA LYS A 137 4.46 9.07 10.45
C LYS A 137 4.44 10.26 11.39
N SER A 138 5.21 11.29 11.05
CA SER A 138 5.08 12.60 11.67
C SER A 138 3.59 12.89 11.70
N ALA A 139 3.00 13.07 12.89
CA ALA A 139 1.68 13.62 13.00
C ALA A 139 1.66 14.86 12.10
N LEU A 140 0.75 14.87 11.11
CA LEU A 140 0.61 16.02 10.24
C LEU A 140 0.27 17.19 11.14
N LYS A 141 1.02 18.28 11.02
CA LYS A 141 0.65 19.46 11.79
C LYS A 141 -0.66 19.99 11.21
N PRO A 142 -1.58 20.43 12.07
CA PRO A 142 -2.75 21.21 11.65
C PRO A 142 -2.34 22.26 10.61
N ILE A 143 -3.12 22.38 9.54
CA ILE A 143 -2.93 23.45 8.56
C ILE A 143 -3.81 24.62 9.00
N ASP A 144 -3.18 25.70 9.44
CA ASP A 144 -3.88 26.95 9.73
C ASP A 144 -4.18 27.67 8.40
N TYR A 145 -5.46 27.92 8.15
CA TYR A 145 -5.91 28.67 6.98
C TYR A 145 -6.70 29.91 7.40
N ILE A 146 -6.21 31.08 6.97
CA ILE A 146 -6.92 32.35 7.17
C ILE A 146 -7.87 32.54 5.99
N VAL A 147 -9.17 32.52 6.28
CA VAL A 147 -10.23 32.69 5.29
C VAL A 147 -10.23 34.14 4.79
N MET A 148 -10.21 34.32 3.47
CA MET A 148 -10.23 35.64 2.84
C MET A 148 -11.63 35.97 2.29
N PRO A 149 -11.98 37.27 2.15
CA PRO A 149 -13.20 37.67 1.47
C PRO A 149 -13.27 37.08 0.04
N GLY A 150 -14.32 36.32 -0.26
CA GLY A 150 -14.51 35.63 -1.55
C GLY A 150 -14.22 34.12 -1.53
N ASP A 151 -13.72 33.60 -0.41
CA ASP A 151 -13.63 32.16 -0.17
C ASP A 151 -15.01 31.57 0.14
N SER A 152 -15.21 30.34 -0.33
CA SER A 152 -16.38 29.52 -0.01
C SER A 152 -15.92 28.17 0.54
N LEU A 153 -16.77 27.54 1.35
CA LEU A 153 -16.51 26.19 1.89
C LEU A 153 -16.19 25.19 0.77
N SER A 154 -16.82 25.31 -0.40
CA SER A 154 -16.54 24.48 -1.57
C SER A 154 -15.12 24.69 -2.12
N LYS A 155 -14.65 25.94 -2.26
CA LYS A 155 -13.30 26.26 -2.75
C LYS A 155 -12.22 25.78 -1.77
N ILE A 156 -12.48 25.92 -0.47
CA ILE A 156 -11.57 25.44 0.58
C ILE A 156 -11.54 23.91 0.57
N ALA A 157 -12.71 23.27 0.49
CA ALA A 157 -12.82 21.82 0.42
C ALA A 157 -12.05 21.24 -0.78
N GLU A 158 -12.20 21.85 -1.95
CA GLU A 158 -11.48 21.47 -3.16
C GLU A 158 -9.96 21.64 -3.02
N ARG A 159 -9.52 22.78 -2.47
CA ARG A 159 -8.09 23.07 -2.24
C ARG A 159 -7.41 22.07 -1.31
N TYR A 160 -8.13 21.62 -0.28
CA TYR A 160 -7.63 20.68 0.72
C TYR A 160 -8.13 19.24 0.50
N LYS A 161 -8.77 18.95 -0.64
CA LYS A 161 -9.26 17.62 -1.02
C LYS A 161 -10.15 16.96 0.05
N THR A 162 -11.03 17.76 0.66
CA THR A 162 -12.06 17.31 1.62
C THR A 162 -13.46 17.62 1.07
N SER A 163 -14.52 17.31 1.82
CA SER A 163 -15.90 17.57 1.42
C SER A 163 -16.56 18.67 2.26
N THR A 164 -17.51 19.40 1.66
CA THR A 164 -18.26 20.45 2.37
C THR A 164 -19.07 19.89 3.53
N ASP A 165 -19.59 18.67 3.40
CA ASP A 165 -20.34 17.98 4.46
C ASP A 165 -19.44 17.58 5.63
N GLU A 166 -18.17 17.23 5.39
CA GLU A 166 -17.22 16.92 6.46
C GLU A 166 -16.77 18.16 7.21
N ILE A 167 -16.66 19.29 6.52
CA ILE A 167 -16.44 20.60 7.15
C ILE A 167 -17.69 20.99 7.97
N ALA A 168 -18.89 20.86 7.40
CA ALA A 168 -20.16 21.23 8.04
C ALA A 168 -20.56 20.33 9.22
N LYS A 169 -20.29 19.02 9.15
CA LYS A 169 -20.55 18.04 10.23
C LYS A 169 -19.72 18.32 11.49
N THR A 170 -18.70 19.17 11.37
CA THR A 170 -17.84 19.60 12.46
C THR A 170 -18.32 20.93 13.07
N ILE A 171 -19.34 21.57 12.48
CA ILE A 171 -19.89 22.89 12.84
C ILE A 171 -21.23 22.78 13.62
N ILE A 172 -21.86 21.60 13.67
CA ILE A 172 -23.09 21.29 14.45
C ILE A 172 -22.72 20.48 15.69
#